data_AF-A0A3E4ECR9-F1
#
_entry.id   AF-A0A3E4ECR9-F1
#
_cell.length_a   1.000
_cell.length_b   1.000
_cell.length_c   1.000
_cell.angle_alpha   90.00
_cell.angle_beta   90.00
_cell.angle_gamma   90.00
#
_symmetry.space_group_name_H-M   'P 1'
#
loop_
_entity.id
_entity.type
_entity.pdbx_description
1 polymer ?
#
loop_
_entity_poly.entity_id
_entity_poly.type
_entity_poly.pdbx_seq_one_letter_code
_entity_poly.pdbx_strand_id
1 'polypeptide(L)'
;MKTDIDKNIKIDKNIKKDKNMQAENIHKNVDEITINDFVTKNDKDVLELEKHVLSSGSVVPLLHFRKLNELSMIEHCFTTRLGGLSEGMFESLNLSFTRGDDEEKVLENYKRVAEAIGAEAGQIVTTDQTHTTNVLRVGKKQCGIGVTRKRPYTDVDGLITNEPNVVLATFYADCVPLYFVDPVHRAIGLSHSGWRGTVNRMGKQTIIAMNREFGTEAHDVIAAIGPSICQDCYEISQDVAECFVDEFATTDDPHASDILLYKGAGKYQLNLWACNRRVLVEAGVQEDNIAISNICTCCNPSLLFSHRASHGKRGNLGAFMFLK
;
A
#
# COMPACT_ATOMS: atom_id res chain seq x y z
N MET A 1 -13.68 26.57 66.38
CA MET A 1 -13.62 25.11 66.53
C MET A 1 -13.85 24.52 65.15
N LYS A 2 -12.84 23.85 64.58
CA LYS A 2 -12.84 23.08 63.30
C LYS A 2 -12.99 23.91 62.00
N THR A 3 -12.27 23.70 60.91
CA THR A 3 -11.13 22.82 60.53
C THR A 3 -10.64 23.29 59.15
N ASP A 4 -9.37 23.06 58.87
CA ASP A 4 -8.68 23.21 57.59
C ASP A 4 -9.37 22.50 56.41
N ILE A 5 -9.11 22.96 55.19
CA ILE A 5 -8.40 22.20 54.14
C ILE A 5 -8.14 23.14 52.95
N ASP A 6 -6.86 23.42 52.74
CA ASP A 6 -6.26 23.88 51.50
C ASP A 6 -6.71 23.07 50.29
N LYS A 7 -6.92 23.73 49.14
CA LYS A 7 -6.40 23.23 47.85
C LYS A 7 -6.40 24.32 46.78
N ASN A 8 -5.18 24.76 46.49
CA ASN A 8 -4.75 25.52 45.33
C ASN A 8 -5.32 24.98 44.02
N ILE A 9 -6.05 25.82 43.27
CA ILE A 9 -6.27 25.62 41.83
C ILE A 9 -5.18 26.42 41.10
N LYS A 10 -3.99 25.82 40.98
CA LYS A 10 -3.05 26.19 39.92
C LYS A 10 -3.54 25.53 38.65
N ILE A 11 -4.09 26.33 37.74
CA ILE A 11 -4.42 25.91 36.38
C ILE A 11 -3.09 25.59 35.69
N ASP A 12 -2.81 24.30 35.55
CA ASP A 12 -1.64 23.78 34.85
C ASP A 12 -1.66 24.22 33.38
N LYS A 13 -0.83 25.21 33.06
CA LYS A 13 -0.45 25.58 31.68
C LYS A 13 0.38 24.49 30.96
N ASN A 14 0.51 23.30 31.54
CA ASN A 14 1.33 22.21 31.01
C ASN A 14 0.61 21.26 30.04
N ILE A 15 -0.71 21.33 29.87
CA ILE A 15 -1.42 20.43 28.94
C ILE A 15 -1.37 20.89 27.46
N LYS A 16 -0.84 22.10 27.19
CA LYS A 16 -0.65 22.60 25.81
C LYS A 16 0.75 22.40 25.24
N LYS A 17 1.68 21.77 25.97
CA LYS A 17 3.06 21.54 25.50
C LYS A 17 3.29 20.19 24.79
N ASP A 18 2.38 19.22 24.94
CA ASP A 18 2.60 17.86 24.40
C ASP A 18 2.01 17.59 23.00
N LYS A 19 1.50 18.62 22.30
CA LYS A 19 1.06 18.49 20.89
C LYS A 19 1.98 19.16 19.87
N ASN A 20 3.09 19.75 20.31
CA ASN A 20 4.05 20.45 19.44
C ASN A 20 5.42 19.76 19.33
N MET A 21 5.53 18.49 19.71
CA MET A 21 6.78 17.71 19.61
C MET A 21 6.82 16.76 18.39
N GLN A 22 6.04 17.06 17.35
CA GLN A 22 6.08 16.38 16.04
C GLN A 22 6.06 17.39 14.91
N ALA A 23 7.13 18.16 14.79
CA ALA A 23 7.50 18.88 13.58
C ALA A 23 8.97 19.34 13.65
N GLU A 24 9.87 18.47 14.10
CA GLU A 24 11.29 18.63 13.75
C GLU A 24 11.51 17.80 12.50
N ASN A 25 11.50 18.48 11.34
CA ASN A 25 11.99 17.94 10.08
C ASN A 25 13.51 17.75 10.21
N ILE A 26 13.93 16.70 10.91
CA ILE A 26 15.25 16.13 10.69
C ILE A 26 15.11 15.38 9.37
N HIS A 27 15.57 15.97 8.27
CA HIS A 27 15.85 15.21 7.06
C HIS A 27 16.98 14.24 7.41
N LYS A 28 16.61 13.07 7.94
CA LYS A 28 17.54 11.95 8.05
C LYS A 28 18.03 11.65 6.66
N ASN A 29 19.35 11.49 6.52
CA ASN A 29 19.91 11.01 5.27
C ASN A 29 19.28 9.63 4.98
N VAL A 30 19.00 9.34 3.70
CA VAL A 30 18.42 8.06 3.25
C VAL A 30 19.18 6.87 3.84
N ASP A 31 20.49 7.03 4.04
CA ASP A 31 21.39 6.04 4.62
C ASP A 31 21.11 5.69 6.10
N GLU A 32 20.46 6.59 6.84
CA GLU A 32 20.23 6.48 8.29
C GLU A 32 18.86 5.92 8.65
N ILE A 33 17.98 5.74 7.66
CA ILE A 33 16.59 5.33 7.89
C ILE A 33 16.53 3.84 8.19
N THR A 34 15.64 3.50 9.11
CA THR A 34 15.38 2.14 9.59
C THR A 34 13.89 1.87 9.65
N ILE A 35 13.51 0.60 9.80
CA ILE A 35 12.09 0.23 9.98
C ILE A 35 11.46 0.88 11.24
N ASN A 36 12.28 1.17 12.26
CA ASN A 36 11.82 1.80 13.51
C ASN A 36 11.43 3.28 13.35
N ASP A 37 11.76 3.90 12.21
CA ASP A 37 11.32 5.26 11.90
C ASP A 37 9.87 5.33 11.43
N PHE A 38 9.26 4.18 11.09
CA PHE A 38 7.86 4.11 10.70
C PHE A 38 6.96 4.05 11.93
N VAL A 39 5.93 4.89 11.95
CA VAL A 39 4.79 4.75 12.84
C VAL A 39 3.97 3.54 12.39
N THR A 40 4.00 2.48 13.21
CA THR A 40 3.22 1.25 13.03
C THR A 40 1.94 1.29 13.87
N LYS A 41 0.94 0.48 13.51
CA LYS A 41 -0.33 0.36 14.25
C LYS A 41 -0.36 -0.77 15.28
N ASN A 42 0.68 -1.60 15.30
CA ASN A 42 0.94 -2.60 16.33
C ASN A 42 2.43 -3.00 16.28
N ASP A 43 2.84 -3.84 17.23
CA ASP A 43 4.22 -4.30 17.37
C ASP A 43 4.53 -5.56 16.52
N LYS A 44 3.66 -5.92 15.56
CA LYS A 44 3.92 -7.08 14.71
C LYS A 44 5.04 -6.78 13.72
N ASP A 45 6.06 -7.61 13.75
CA ASP A 45 7.19 -7.57 12.81
C ASP A 45 6.80 -8.22 11.47
N VAL A 46 6.16 -7.43 10.59
CA VAL A 46 5.61 -7.92 9.29
C VAL A 46 6.44 -7.46 8.09
N LEU A 47 6.96 -6.25 8.17
CA LEU A 47 7.75 -5.61 7.12
C LEU A 47 9.17 -5.37 7.60
N GLU A 48 10.13 -5.49 6.69
CA GLU A 48 11.48 -4.99 6.88
C GLU A 48 11.80 -3.88 5.88
N LEU A 49 12.73 -3.01 6.26
CA LEU A 49 13.25 -1.95 5.39
C LEU A 49 14.64 -2.35 4.92
N GLU A 50 14.78 -2.62 3.63
CA GLU A 50 16.06 -2.89 3.00
C GLU A 50 16.58 -1.67 2.27
N LYS A 51 17.87 -1.35 2.46
CA LYS A 51 18.55 -0.26 1.78
C LYS A 51 19.35 -0.82 0.62
N HIS A 52 18.87 -0.55 -0.59
CA HIS A 52 19.49 -1.01 -1.82
C HIS A 52 20.48 0.03 -2.32
N VAL A 53 21.77 -0.31 -2.32
CA VAL A 53 22.84 0.54 -2.87
C VAL A 53 22.95 0.25 -4.36
N LEU A 54 22.60 1.22 -5.19
CA LEU A 54 22.64 1.09 -6.65
C LEU A 54 24.07 1.22 -7.17
N SER A 55 24.30 0.82 -8.41
CA SER A 55 25.57 0.96 -9.13
C SER A 55 26.05 2.41 -9.23
N SER A 56 25.13 3.37 -9.22
CA SER A 56 25.42 4.81 -9.15
C SER A 56 25.93 5.29 -7.78
N GLY A 57 25.85 4.45 -6.75
CA GLY A 57 26.12 4.81 -5.35
C GLY A 57 24.91 5.41 -4.61
N SER A 58 23.79 5.67 -5.27
CA SER A 58 22.56 6.13 -4.59
C SER A 58 21.88 5.00 -3.82
N VAL A 59 21.23 5.33 -2.71
CA VAL A 59 20.50 4.37 -1.89
C VAL A 59 18.99 4.49 -2.11
N VAL A 60 18.32 3.35 -2.28
CA VAL A 60 16.85 3.24 -2.40
C VAL A 60 16.33 2.36 -1.28
N PRO A 61 15.68 2.93 -0.24
CA PRO A 61 15.08 2.15 0.83
C PRO A 61 13.71 1.63 0.40
N LEU A 62 13.55 0.31 0.44
CA LEU A 62 12.35 -0.42 0.01
C LEU A 62 11.80 -1.26 1.17
N LEU A 63 10.48 -1.33 1.27
CA LEU A 63 9.79 -2.17 2.24
C LEU A 63 9.51 -3.55 1.66
N HIS A 64 9.74 -4.58 2.46
CA HIS A 64 9.62 -5.98 2.09
C HIS A 64 8.81 -6.76 3.10
N PHE A 65 7.88 -7.59 2.64
CA PHE A 65 7.16 -8.53 3.51
C PHE A 65 8.04 -9.70 3.88
N ARG A 66 8.28 -9.90 5.18
CA ARG A 66 9.04 -11.05 5.69
C ARG A 66 8.47 -12.38 5.22
N LYS A 67 7.14 -12.52 5.28
CA LYS A 67 6.41 -13.72 4.84
C LYS A 67 6.61 -14.02 3.35
N LEU A 68 6.74 -12.99 2.51
CA LEU A 68 6.97 -13.17 1.08
C LEU A 68 8.46 -13.43 0.77
N ASN A 69 9.37 -12.90 1.57
CA ASN A 69 10.81 -13.18 1.47
C ASN A 69 11.16 -14.66 1.75
N GLU A 70 10.29 -15.41 2.43
CA GLU A 70 10.40 -16.86 2.60
C GLU A 70 10.24 -17.62 1.26
N LEU A 71 9.66 -16.99 0.23
CA LEU A 71 9.39 -17.59 -1.07
C LEU A 71 10.50 -17.23 -2.08
N SER A 72 11.52 -18.08 -2.17
CA SER A 72 12.69 -17.84 -3.04
C SER A 72 12.38 -17.71 -4.54
N MET A 73 11.16 -18.07 -4.97
CA MET A 73 10.69 -18.00 -6.36
C MET A 73 10.26 -16.59 -6.79
N ILE A 74 10.11 -15.65 -5.87
CA ILE A 74 9.69 -14.28 -6.16
C ILE A 74 10.70 -13.24 -5.67
N GLU A 75 10.56 -12.05 -6.21
CA GLU A 75 11.00 -10.78 -5.63
C GLU A 75 9.79 -9.87 -5.53
N HIS A 76 9.73 -9.01 -4.51
CA HIS A 76 8.69 -7.99 -4.39
C HIS A 76 9.23 -6.78 -3.66
N CYS A 77 8.55 -5.65 -3.74
CA CYS A 77 8.79 -4.55 -2.81
C CYS A 77 7.57 -3.63 -2.73
N PHE A 78 7.57 -2.78 -1.72
CA PHE A 78 6.79 -1.56 -1.67
C PHE A 78 7.73 -0.37 -1.51
N THR A 79 7.62 0.63 -2.37
CA THR A 79 8.54 1.76 -2.34
C THR A 79 8.24 2.69 -1.17
N THR A 80 9.29 3.34 -0.66
CA THR A 80 9.14 4.58 0.10
C THR A 80 9.03 5.76 -0.87
N ARG A 81 8.92 6.99 -0.35
CA ARG A 81 9.06 8.21 -1.18
C ARG A 81 10.51 8.65 -1.38
N LEU A 82 11.48 7.88 -0.90
CA LEU A 82 12.89 8.27 -0.76
C LEU A 82 13.78 7.59 -1.81
N GLY A 83 14.95 8.16 -2.06
CA GLY A 83 15.95 7.59 -2.99
C GLY A 83 15.70 7.92 -4.47
N GLY A 84 14.84 8.89 -4.79
CA GLY A 84 14.56 9.30 -6.18
C GLY A 84 15.20 10.63 -6.58
N LEU A 85 14.72 11.21 -7.68
CA LEU A 85 15.20 12.47 -8.27
C LEU A 85 14.15 13.58 -8.36
N SER A 86 12.89 13.26 -8.15
CA SER A 86 11.80 14.23 -8.19
C SER A 86 11.93 15.27 -7.09
N GLU A 87 11.32 16.44 -7.29
CA GLU A 87 11.46 17.59 -6.39
C GLU A 87 10.09 18.11 -5.93
N GLY A 88 10.10 18.98 -4.91
CA GLY A 88 8.90 19.64 -4.41
C GLY A 88 7.85 18.66 -3.90
N MET A 89 6.61 18.77 -4.39
CA MET A 89 5.53 17.85 -3.96
C MET A 89 5.71 16.40 -4.41
N PHE A 90 6.66 16.14 -5.32
CA PHE A 90 7.02 14.81 -5.81
C PHE A 90 8.30 14.27 -5.16
N GLU A 91 8.92 15.03 -4.24
CA GLU A 91 10.19 14.63 -3.64
C GLU A 91 10.08 13.28 -2.90
N SER A 92 10.90 12.27 -3.17
CA SER A 92 11.96 12.18 -4.20
C SER A 92 11.70 11.06 -5.22
N LEU A 93 11.10 9.95 -4.81
CA LEU A 93 10.88 8.76 -5.64
C LEU A 93 9.42 8.69 -6.14
N ASN A 94 9.00 9.68 -6.93
CA ASN A 94 7.68 9.65 -7.56
C ASN A 94 7.66 8.72 -8.77
N LEU A 95 6.64 7.86 -8.85
CA LEU A 95 6.44 6.90 -9.94
C LEU A 95 5.31 7.27 -10.90
N SER A 96 4.81 8.51 -10.84
CA SER A 96 3.66 8.95 -11.64
C SER A 96 4.04 9.87 -12.80
N PHE A 97 3.87 9.38 -14.04
CA PHE A 97 4.00 10.20 -15.26
C PHE A 97 2.87 11.23 -15.42
N THR A 98 1.68 10.98 -14.86
CA THR A 98 0.46 11.78 -15.16
C THR A 98 0.16 12.90 -14.15
N ARG A 99 1.07 13.15 -13.19
CA ARG A 99 0.85 14.12 -12.11
C ARG A 99 1.51 15.48 -12.36
N GLY A 100 2.21 15.65 -13.48
CA GLY A 100 2.93 16.87 -13.82
C GLY A 100 4.34 16.94 -13.25
N ASP A 101 4.94 15.79 -12.94
CA ASP A 101 6.38 15.70 -12.65
C ASP A 101 7.19 15.59 -13.96
N ASP A 102 8.50 15.77 -13.86
CA ASP A 102 9.41 15.60 -14.99
C ASP A 102 9.49 14.12 -15.41
N GLU A 103 9.15 13.82 -16.67
CA GLU A 103 9.11 12.45 -17.19
C GLU A 103 10.49 11.75 -17.13
N GLU A 104 11.59 12.48 -17.28
CA GLU A 104 12.94 11.92 -17.20
C GLU A 104 13.27 11.51 -15.77
N LYS A 105 12.88 12.33 -14.79
CA LYS A 105 13.04 12.01 -13.36
C LYS A 105 12.17 10.82 -12.96
N VAL A 106 10.93 10.76 -13.42
CA VAL A 106 10.04 9.62 -13.16
C VAL A 106 10.60 8.34 -13.79
N LEU A 107 11.07 8.38 -15.04
CA LEU A 107 11.70 7.23 -15.68
C LEU A 107 12.95 6.76 -14.93
N GLU A 108 13.77 7.69 -14.44
CA GLU A 108 14.93 7.35 -13.63
C GLU A 108 14.52 6.72 -12.29
N ASN A 109 13.47 7.21 -11.63
CA ASN A 109 12.93 6.58 -10.42
C ASN A 109 12.49 5.11 -10.68
N TYR A 110 11.89 4.82 -11.85
CA TYR A 110 11.60 3.43 -12.22
C TYR A 110 12.86 2.58 -12.41
N LYS A 111 13.90 3.11 -13.05
CA LYS A 111 15.18 2.40 -13.21
C LYS A 111 15.82 2.09 -11.87
N ARG A 112 15.79 3.05 -10.94
CA ARG A 112 16.30 2.88 -9.57
C ARG A 112 15.59 1.78 -8.81
N VAL A 113 14.25 1.75 -8.88
CA VAL A 113 13.46 0.67 -8.25
C VAL A 113 13.75 -0.67 -8.92
N ALA A 114 13.81 -0.72 -10.25
CA ALA A 114 14.10 -1.95 -10.98
C ALA A 114 15.46 -2.52 -10.60
N GLU A 115 16.51 -1.69 -10.60
CA GLU A 115 17.86 -2.09 -10.25
C GLU A 115 17.94 -2.59 -8.80
N ALA A 116 17.28 -1.91 -7.86
CA ALA A 116 17.21 -2.33 -6.46
C ALA A 116 16.66 -3.75 -6.29
N ILE A 117 15.66 -4.13 -7.10
CA ILE A 117 15.08 -5.48 -7.04
C ILE A 117 15.70 -6.46 -8.06
N GLY A 118 16.86 -6.13 -8.63
CA GLY A 118 17.57 -7.00 -9.58
C GLY A 118 16.89 -7.17 -10.94
N ALA A 119 16.07 -6.20 -11.35
CA ALA A 119 15.34 -6.17 -12.60
C ALA A 119 15.74 -4.96 -13.48
N GLU A 120 15.16 -4.88 -14.66
CA GLU A 120 15.28 -3.76 -15.59
C GLU A 120 13.95 -3.03 -15.74
N ALA A 121 13.98 -1.71 -15.92
CA ALA A 121 12.77 -0.92 -16.16
C ALA A 121 11.97 -1.40 -17.39
N GLY A 122 12.65 -2.01 -18.37
CA GLY A 122 12.04 -2.63 -19.54
C GLY A 122 11.22 -3.89 -19.23
N GLN A 123 11.35 -4.50 -18.05
CA GLN A 123 10.58 -5.66 -17.60
C GLN A 123 9.30 -5.28 -16.86
N ILE A 124 9.13 -4.00 -16.51
CA ILE A 124 7.99 -3.50 -15.74
C ILE A 124 6.74 -3.37 -16.61
N VAL A 125 5.62 -3.88 -16.10
CA VAL A 125 4.28 -3.74 -16.67
C VAL A 125 3.40 -3.07 -15.63
N THR A 126 2.78 -1.95 -16.00
CA THR A 126 1.99 -1.15 -15.06
C THR A 126 0.49 -1.21 -15.35
N THR A 127 -0.29 -1.04 -14.30
CA THR A 127 -1.75 -0.85 -14.35
C THR A 127 -2.16 0.51 -14.92
N ASP A 128 -3.45 0.62 -15.30
CA ASP A 128 -4.13 1.91 -15.51
C ASP A 128 -5.26 2.03 -14.49
N GLN A 129 -4.90 2.45 -13.27
CA GLN A 129 -5.80 2.39 -12.12
C GLN A 129 -6.88 3.47 -12.16
N THR A 130 -8.12 3.03 -12.39
CA THR A 130 -9.31 3.88 -12.38
C THR A 130 -10.31 3.47 -11.29
N HIS A 131 -9.87 2.62 -10.34
CA HIS A 131 -10.65 2.11 -9.21
C HIS A 131 -11.77 1.13 -9.64
N THR A 132 -11.52 0.36 -10.69
CA THR A 132 -12.31 -0.80 -11.09
C THR A 132 -11.84 -2.07 -10.36
N THR A 133 -12.35 -3.22 -10.78
CA THR A 133 -11.85 -4.54 -10.37
C THR A 133 -11.35 -5.40 -11.52
N ASN A 134 -10.98 -4.74 -12.62
CA ASN A 134 -10.47 -5.42 -13.81
C ASN A 134 -9.04 -5.92 -13.58
N VAL A 135 -8.84 -7.20 -13.89
CA VAL A 135 -7.55 -7.90 -13.74
C VAL A 135 -7.07 -8.36 -15.11
N LEU A 136 -5.85 -7.97 -15.47
CA LEU A 136 -5.23 -8.32 -16.75
C LEU A 136 -4.10 -9.32 -16.56
N ARG A 137 -4.14 -10.42 -17.34
CA ARG A 137 -2.99 -11.31 -17.47
C ARG A 137 -1.93 -10.67 -18.37
N VAL A 138 -0.68 -10.65 -17.90
CA VAL A 138 0.46 -10.11 -18.64
C VAL A 138 1.59 -11.13 -18.73
N GLY A 139 2.39 -11.02 -19.79
CA GLY A 139 3.58 -11.85 -20.00
C GLY A 139 4.71 -11.04 -20.63
N LYS A 140 5.76 -11.70 -21.13
CA LYS A 140 6.96 -11.04 -21.69
C LYS A 140 6.64 -10.05 -22.83
N LYS A 141 5.57 -10.28 -23.59
CA LYS A 141 5.14 -9.38 -24.67
C LYS A 141 4.69 -8.01 -24.15
N GLN A 142 4.26 -7.93 -22.90
CA GLN A 142 3.79 -6.71 -22.25
C GLN A 142 4.91 -5.96 -21.50
N CYS A 143 6.10 -6.57 -21.31
CA CYS A 143 7.23 -5.92 -20.64
C CYS A 143 7.51 -4.51 -21.20
N GLY A 144 7.65 -3.54 -20.30
CA GLY A 144 7.89 -2.13 -20.57
C GLY A 144 6.61 -1.29 -20.70
N ILE A 145 5.43 -1.92 -20.81
CA ILE A 145 4.17 -1.20 -20.91
C ILE A 145 3.92 -0.36 -19.66
N GLY A 146 3.76 0.94 -19.89
CA GLY A 146 3.51 1.96 -18.89
C GLY A 146 4.76 2.57 -18.26
N VAL A 147 5.95 2.14 -18.68
CA VAL A 147 7.25 2.74 -18.30
C VAL A 147 8.03 3.14 -19.55
N THR A 148 8.51 2.17 -20.33
CA THR A 148 9.32 2.42 -21.55
C THR A 148 8.49 2.36 -22.83
N ARG A 149 7.27 1.83 -22.74
CA ARG A 149 6.29 1.70 -23.84
C ARG A 149 4.95 2.27 -23.38
N LYS A 150 4.16 2.79 -24.31
CA LYS A 150 2.81 3.32 -23.99
C LYS A 150 1.84 2.19 -23.62
N ARG A 151 0.90 2.49 -22.70
CA ARG A 151 -0.20 1.59 -22.33
C ARG A 151 -1.24 1.49 -23.46
N PRO A 152 -1.59 0.26 -23.93
CA PRO A 152 -2.64 0.06 -24.91
C PRO A 152 -4.01 -0.25 -24.28
N TYR A 153 -4.09 -0.31 -22.95
CA TYR A 153 -5.30 -0.62 -22.19
C TYR A 153 -5.60 0.48 -21.18
N THR A 154 -6.88 0.58 -20.81
CA THR A 154 -7.38 1.42 -19.73
C THR A 154 -8.09 0.58 -18.69
N ASP A 155 -8.37 1.17 -17.53
CA ASP A 155 -9.24 0.58 -16.51
C ASP A 155 -8.77 -0.80 -16.06
N VAL A 156 -7.50 -0.93 -15.69
CA VAL A 156 -6.89 -2.15 -15.16
C VAL A 156 -6.32 -1.84 -13.80
N ASP A 157 -6.88 -2.42 -12.75
CA ASP A 157 -6.46 -2.19 -11.37
C ASP A 157 -5.68 -3.40 -10.79
N GLY A 158 -5.65 -4.54 -11.49
CA GLY A 158 -4.86 -5.71 -11.11
C GLY A 158 -4.11 -6.33 -12.29
N LEU A 159 -2.93 -6.88 -12.02
CA LEU A 159 -2.15 -7.66 -12.98
C LEU A 159 -1.86 -9.05 -12.42
N ILE A 160 -1.81 -10.05 -13.29
CA ILE A 160 -1.42 -11.41 -12.93
C ILE A 160 -0.47 -12.01 -13.96
N THR A 161 0.43 -12.89 -13.53
CA THR A 161 1.33 -13.63 -14.45
C THR A 161 1.83 -14.93 -13.82
N ASN A 162 2.21 -15.88 -14.67
CA ASN A 162 3.01 -17.06 -14.30
C ASN A 162 4.33 -17.12 -15.10
N GLU A 163 4.67 -16.04 -15.83
CA GLU A 163 5.92 -15.95 -16.58
C GLU A 163 7.02 -15.32 -15.70
N PRO A 164 8.23 -15.90 -15.68
CA PRO A 164 9.35 -15.31 -14.95
C PRO A 164 9.83 -14.03 -15.63
N ASN A 165 10.42 -13.14 -14.83
CA ASN A 165 11.03 -11.89 -15.27
C ASN A 165 10.05 -10.88 -15.92
N VAL A 166 8.77 -10.93 -15.50
CA VAL A 166 7.73 -9.95 -15.80
C VAL A 166 7.39 -9.22 -14.50
N VAL A 167 7.76 -7.94 -14.38
CA VAL A 167 7.57 -7.16 -13.14
C VAL A 167 6.21 -6.49 -13.15
N LEU A 168 5.32 -6.96 -12.27
CA LEU A 168 4.01 -6.33 -12.06
C LEU A 168 4.18 -5.07 -11.23
N ALA A 169 3.56 -3.97 -11.63
CA ALA A 169 3.60 -2.70 -10.90
C ALA A 169 2.22 -2.06 -10.74
N THR A 170 1.93 -1.63 -9.51
CA THR A 170 0.72 -0.87 -9.13
C THR A 170 1.09 0.31 -8.24
N PHE A 171 0.23 1.33 -8.14
CA PHE A 171 0.56 2.65 -7.59
C PHE A 171 -0.36 3.10 -6.46
N TYR A 172 0.19 3.84 -5.51
CA TYR A 172 -0.51 4.16 -4.27
C TYR A 172 -0.18 5.56 -3.75
N ALA A 173 -1.18 6.17 -3.13
CA ALA A 173 -1.00 6.95 -1.92
C ALA A 173 -2.33 6.89 -1.20
N ASP A 174 -2.38 6.06 -0.16
CA ASP A 174 -3.53 5.71 0.70
C ASP A 174 -4.36 4.50 0.29
N CYS A 175 -4.51 4.16 -1.00
CA CYS A 175 -5.22 2.93 -1.40
C CYS A 175 -4.43 1.67 -1.03
N VAL A 176 -5.11 0.51 -0.95
CA VAL A 176 -4.53 -0.73 -0.42
C VAL A 176 -3.84 -1.55 -1.51
N PRO A 177 -2.53 -1.84 -1.39
CA PRO A 177 -1.85 -2.82 -2.22
C PRO A 177 -2.19 -4.25 -1.80
N LEU A 178 -2.52 -5.11 -2.75
CA LEU A 178 -2.79 -6.52 -2.52
C LEU A 178 -1.82 -7.38 -3.34
N TYR A 179 -0.97 -8.13 -2.66
CA TYR A 179 -0.03 -9.08 -3.26
C TYR A 179 -0.60 -10.49 -3.16
N PHE A 180 -0.38 -11.30 -4.19
CA PHE A 180 -0.85 -12.68 -4.28
C PHE A 180 0.27 -13.55 -4.83
N VAL A 181 0.59 -14.64 -4.15
CA VAL A 181 1.54 -15.65 -4.61
C VAL A 181 0.89 -17.01 -4.53
N ASP A 182 0.84 -17.70 -5.66
CA ASP A 182 0.51 -19.10 -5.76
C ASP A 182 1.81 -19.90 -5.92
N PRO A 183 2.29 -20.56 -4.85
CA PRO A 183 3.51 -21.35 -4.90
C PRO A 183 3.34 -22.66 -5.69
N VAL A 184 2.11 -23.17 -5.85
CA VAL A 184 1.83 -24.46 -6.51
C VAL A 184 1.93 -24.31 -8.02
N HIS A 185 1.23 -23.32 -8.59
CA HIS A 185 1.21 -23.08 -10.04
C HIS A 185 2.27 -22.09 -10.50
N ARG A 186 3.08 -21.58 -9.55
CA ARG A 186 4.07 -20.53 -9.77
C ARG A 186 3.47 -19.32 -10.48
N ALA A 187 2.40 -18.78 -9.89
CA ALA A 187 1.71 -17.60 -10.38
C ALA A 187 1.72 -16.49 -9.34
N ILE A 188 1.65 -15.25 -9.80
CA ILE A 188 1.62 -14.06 -8.96
C ILE A 188 0.53 -13.12 -9.43
N GLY A 189 0.04 -12.31 -8.51
CA GLY A 189 -0.89 -11.23 -8.77
C GLY A 189 -0.59 -10.01 -7.92
N LEU A 190 -0.82 -8.83 -8.49
CA LEU A 190 -0.65 -7.56 -7.80
C LEU A 190 -1.79 -6.62 -8.16
N SER A 191 -2.49 -6.10 -7.15
CA SER A 191 -3.75 -5.38 -7.35
C SER A 191 -3.90 -4.17 -6.44
N HIS A 192 -4.49 -3.11 -7.00
CA HIS A 192 -4.84 -1.87 -6.34
C HIS A 192 -6.29 -1.91 -5.83
N SER A 193 -6.47 -1.74 -4.53
CA SER A 193 -7.80 -1.72 -3.89
C SER A 193 -8.01 -0.41 -3.12
N GLY A 194 -8.54 0.60 -3.81
CA GLY A 194 -9.18 1.74 -3.15
C GLY A 194 -10.53 1.35 -2.55
N TRP A 195 -11.26 2.29 -1.95
CA TRP A 195 -12.56 1.98 -1.33
C TRP A 195 -13.56 1.34 -2.32
N ARG A 196 -13.62 1.83 -3.58
CA ARG A 196 -14.48 1.24 -4.62
C ARG A 196 -14.04 -0.19 -4.97
N GLY A 197 -12.74 -0.41 -5.13
CA GLY A 197 -12.19 -1.74 -5.38
C GLY A 197 -12.48 -2.69 -4.22
N THR A 198 -12.43 -2.21 -2.98
CA THR A 198 -12.73 -3.01 -1.78
C THR A 198 -14.19 -3.42 -1.73
N VAL A 199 -15.14 -2.49 -1.94
CA VAL A 199 -16.59 -2.81 -2.03
C VAL A 199 -16.86 -3.79 -3.16
N ASN A 200 -16.22 -3.62 -4.32
CA ASN A 200 -16.36 -4.54 -5.45
C ASN A 200 -15.48 -5.81 -5.35
N ARG A 201 -14.92 -6.08 -4.16
CA ARG A 201 -14.12 -7.26 -3.83
C ARG A 201 -12.91 -7.52 -4.74
N MET A 202 -12.07 -6.51 -4.97
CA MET A 202 -10.87 -6.58 -5.82
C MET A 202 -9.99 -7.82 -5.54
N GLY A 203 -9.77 -8.14 -4.27
CA GLY A 203 -8.96 -9.31 -3.90
C GLY A 203 -9.56 -10.63 -4.38
N LYS A 204 -10.89 -10.79 -4.25
CA LYS A 204 -11.62 -11.95 -4.79
C LYS A 204 -11.56 -12.00 -6.32
N GLN A 205 -11.71 -10.86 -7.00
CA GLN A 205 -11.62 -10.81 -8.46
C GLN A 205 -10.22 -11.18 -8.97
N THR A 206 -9.17 -10.83 -8.22
CA THR A 206 -7.79 -11.24 -8.52
C THR A 206 -7.64 -12.75 -8.41
N ILE A 207 -8.12 -13.37 -7.33
CA ILE A 207 -8.08 -14.82 -7.12
C ILE A 207 -8.87 -15.56 -8.21
N ILE A 208 -10.07 -15.07 -8.56
CA ILE A 208 -10.88 -15.63 -9.67
C ILE A 208 -10.10 -15.59 -10.99
N ALA A 209 -9.44 -14.47 -11.29
CA ALA A 209 -8.63 -14.35 -12.50
C ALA A 209 -7.42 -15.29 -12.47
N MET A 210 -6.72 -15.42 -11.34
CA MET A 210 -5.62 -16.38 -11.18
C MET A 210 -6.08 -17.83 -11.32
N ASN A 211 -7.23 -18.19 -10.73
CA ASN A 211 -7.83 -19.51 -10.90
C ASN A 211 -8.14 -19.80 -12.37
N ARG A 212 -8.82 -18.86 -13.05
CA ARG A 212 -9.17 -19.00 -14.47
C ARG A 212 -7.95 -19.18 -15.37
N GLU A 213 -6.87 -18.43 -15.14
CA GLU A 213 -5.71 -18.40 -16.04
C GLU A 213 -4.67 -19.47 -15.72
N PHE A 214 -4.54 -19.87 -14.44
CA PHE A 214 -3.42 -20.69 -13.96
C PHE A 214 -3.84 -21.91 -13.14
N GLY A 215 -5.11 -22.04 -12.77
CA GLY A 215 -5.58 -23.09 -11.86
C GLY A 215 -5.33 -22.80 -10.38
N THR A 216 -4.99 -21.56 -10.02
CA THR A 216 -4.75 -21.15 -8.63
C THR A 216 -5.91 -21.47 -7.71
N GLU A 217 -5.63 -22.22 -6.65
CA GLU A 217 -6.57 -22.50 -5.58
C GLU A 217 -6.37 -21.52 -4.43
N ALA A 218 -7.45 -20.89 -3.94
CA ALA A 218 -7.35 -19.81 -2.97
C ALA A 218 -6.66 -20.22 -1.66
N HIS A 219 -6.83 -21.48 -1.24
CA HIS A 219 -6.22 -21.98 -0.01
C HIS A 219 -4.70 -22.13 -0.08
N ASP A 220 -4.13 -22.21 -1.28
CA ASP A 220 -2.68 -22.25 -1.50
C ASP A 220 -2.07 -20.85 -1.61
N VAL A 221 -2.89 -19.82 -1.81
CA VAL A 221 -2.41 -18.44 -2.00
C VAL A 221 -1.82 -17.90 -0.70
N ILE A 222 -0.63 -17.33 -0.82
CA ILE A 222 -0.01 -16.47 0.19
C ILE A 222 -0.26 -15.03 -0.23
N ALA A 223 -0.90 -14.25 0.64
CA ALA A 223 -1.31 -12.89 0.35
C ALA A 223 -0.69 -11.86 1.30
N ALA A 224 -0.52 -10.64 0.82
CA ALA A 224 -0.09 -9.52 1.66
C ALA A 224 -0.90 -8.25 1.38
N ILE A 225 -1.26 -7.55 2.45
CA ILE A 225 -1.96 -6.26 2.45
C ILE A 225 -0.95 -5.15 2.77
N GLY A 226 -0.60 -4.38 1.74
CA GLY A 226 0.48 -3.38 1.73
C GLY A 226 0.25 -2.14 2.60
N PRO A 227 1.28 -1.29 2.75
CA PRO A 227 1.14 0.02 3.39
C PRO A 227 0.07 0.88 2.70
N SER A 228 -0.87 1.41 3.47
CA SER A 228 -1.98 2.22 2.97
C SER A 228 -2.59 3.06 4.09
N ILE A 229 -3.69 3.77 3.88
CA ILE A 229 -4.29 4.57 4.97
C ILE A 229 -4.94 3.66 6.03
N CYS A 230 -4.67 3.94 7.30
CA CYS A 230 -5.31 3.25 8.43
C CYS A 230 -6.69 3.84 8.77
N GLN A 231 -7.48 3.10 9.55
CA GLN A 231 -8.81 3.53 10.00
C GLN A 231 -8.80 4.89 10.72
N ASP A 232 -7.83 5.12 11.63
CA ASP A 232 -7.75 6.38 12.38
C ASP A 232 -7.62 7.62 11.49
N CYS A 233 -6.97 7.45 10.33
CA CYS A 233 -6.72 8.55 9.39
C CYS A 233 -7.77 8.63 8.28
N TYR A 234 -8.62 7.60 8.12
CA TYR A 234 -9.52 7.50 6.98
C TYR A 234 -10.98 7.79 7.34
N GLU A 235 -11.25 9.08 7.52
CA GLU A 235 -12.63 9.56 7.61
C GLU A 235 -13.29 9.60 6.23
N ILE A 236 -14.49 9.02 6.15
CA ILE A 236 -15.36 8.98 4.98
C ILE A 236 -16.74 9.58 5.31
N SER A 237 -17.48 9.93 4.27
CA SER A 237 -18.88 10.36 4.36
C SER A 237 -19.84 9.17 4.49
N GLN A 238 -21.06 9.46 4.92
CA GLN A 238 -22.11 8.48 5.13
C GLN A 238 -22.47 7.68 3.86
N ASP A 239 -22.53 8.31 2.69
CA ASP A 239 -22.81 7.65 1.42
C ASP A 239 -21.78 6.55 1.09
N VAL A 240 -20.50 6.81 1.38
CA VAL A 240 -19.45 5.78 1.23
C VAL A 240 -19.63 4.69 2.27
N ALA A 241 -19.95 5.03 3.53
CA ALA A 241 -20.13 4.05 4.59
C ALA A 241 -21.32 3.11 4.31
N GLU A 242 -22.41 3.62 3.75
CA GLU A 242 -23.58 2.83 3.34
C GLU A 242 -23.21 1.76 2.32
N CYS A 243 -22.34 2.06 1.34
CA CYS A 243 -21.84 1.04 0.41
C CYS A 243 -21.11 -0.13 1.10
N PHE A 244 -20.43 0.13 2.23
CA PHE A 244 -19.78 -0.93 3.00
C PHE A 244 -20.76 -1.68 3.89
N VAL A 245 -21.78 -1.01 4.44
CA VAL A 245 -22.85 -1.69 5.16
C VAL A 245 -23.58 -2.65 4.22
N ASP A 246 -23.98 -2.19 3.03
CA ASP A 246 -24.69 -3.03 2.05
C ASP A 246 -23.89 -4.29 1.67
N GLU A 247 -22.57 -4.18 1.59
CA GLU A 247 -21.69 -5.25 1.12
C GLU A 247 -21.19 -6.18 2.25
N PHE A 248 -20.95 -5.65 3.45
CA PHE A 248 -20.25 -6.37 4.53
C PHE A 248 -21.09 -6.59 5.79
N ALA A 249 -22.28 -6.00 5.91
CA ALA A 249 -23.15 -6.27 7.03
C ALA A 249 -23.61 -7.73 7.02
N THR A 250 -23.74 -8.29 8.22
CA THR A 250 -24.29 -9.64 8.42
C THR A 250 -25.51 -9.56 9.32
N THR A 251 -26.25 -10.66 9.46
CA THR A 251 -27.37 -10.73 10.40
C THR A 251 -26.92 -10.43 11.85
N ASP A 252 -25.72 -10.86 12.22
CA ASP A 252 -25.17 -10.69 13.56
C ASP A 252 -24.44 -9.34 13.76
N ASP A 253 -24.04 -8.69 12.66
CA ASP A 253 -23.40 -7.37 12.65
C ASP A 253 -23.98 -6.49 11.52
N PRO A 254 -25.20 -5.93 11.71
CA PRO A 254 -25.92 -5.19 10.66
C PRO A 254 -25.29 -3.83 10.32
N HIS A 255 -24.28 -3.40 11.07
CA HIS A 255 -23.60 -2.12 10.89
C HIS A 255 -22.14 -2.26 10.44
N ALA A 256 -21.68 -3.49 10.20
CA ALA A 256 -20.28 -3.80 9.87
C ALA A 256 -19.30 -3.10 10.85
N SER A 257 -19.59 -3.25 12.15
CA SER A 257 -19.02 -2.46 13.24
C SER A 257 -17.53 -2.69 13.49
N ASP A 258 -16.95 -3.74 12.94
CA ASP A 258 -15.50 -4.00 12.97
C ASP A 258 -14.72 -3.22 11.90
N ILE A 259 -15.37 -2.84 10.79
CA ILE A 259 -14.76 -2.09 9.70
C ILE A 259 -15.17 -0.61 9.69
N LEU A 260 -16.30 -0.26 10.30
CA LEU A 260 -16.84 1.09 10.35
C LEU A 260 -16.98 1.58 11.79
N LEU A 261 -16.44 2.77 12.06
CA LEU A 261 -16.62 3.47 13.33
C LEU A 261 -17.33 4.81 13.09
N TYR A 262 -18.56 4.95 13.57
CA TYR A 262 -19.31 6.20 13.47
C TYR A 262 -18.69 7.29 14.35
N LYS A 263 -18.49 8.49 13.78
CA LYS A 263 -17.89 9.66 14.46
C LYS A 263 -18.88 10.77 14.79
N GLY A 264 -20.17 10.55 14.51
CA GLY A 264 -21.18 11.61 14.57
C GLY A 264 -21.29 12.38 13.25
N ALA A 265 -22.35 13.15 13.10
CA ALA A 265 -22.56 14.09 11.98
C ALA A 265 -22.40 13.48 10.56
N GLY A 266 -22.77 12.20 10.39
CA GLY A 266 -22.67 11.51 9.09
C GLY A 266 -21.23 11.20 8.65
N LYS A 267 -20.29 11.12 9.59
CA LYS A 267 -18.88 10.75 9.35
C LYS A 267 -18.55 9.40 9.96
N TYR A 268 -17.70 8.64 9.27
CA TYR A 268 -17.23 7.33 9.70
C TYR A 268 -15.72 7.21 9.50
N GLN A 269 -15.06 6.42 10.34
CA GLN A 269 -13.70 5.93 10.10
C GLN A 269 -13.77 4.52 9.53
N LEU A 270 -13.16 4.30 8.37
CA LEU A 270 -13.22 3.05 7.62
C LEU A 270 -11.89 2.28 7.66
N ASN A 271 -11.96 1.00 8.01
CA ASN A 271 -10.81 0.10 8.07
C ASN A 271 -10.67 -0.74 6.79
N LEU A 272 -10.00 -0.18 5.78
CA LEU A 272 -9.78 -0.90 4.51
C LEU A 272 -8.92 -2.17 4.67
N TRP A 273 -8.03 -2.24 5.66
CA TRP A 273 -7.23 -3.44 5.91
C TRP A 273 -8.12 -4.61 6.37
N ALA A 274 -9.01 -4.36 7.32
CA ALA A 274 -9.96 -5.36 7.80
C ALA A 274 -10.93 -5.77 6.69
N CYS A 275 -11.45 -4.83 5.88
CA CYS A 275 -12.30 -5.16 4.73
C CYS A 275 -11.59 -6.08 3.74
N ASN A 276 -10.36 -5.74 3.31
CA ASN A 276 -9.64 -6.56 2.34
C ASN A 276 -9.25 -7.93 2.95
N ARG A 277 -8.91 -8.01 4.24
CA ARG A 277 -8.71 -9.30 4.94
C ARG A 277 -9.98 -10.16 4.87
N ARG A 278 -11.16 -9.61 5.19
CA ARG A 278 -12.45 -10.33 5.08
C ARG A 278 -12.66 -10.86 3.67
N VAL A 279 -12.49 -10.01 2.65
CA VAL A 279 -12.63 -10.41 1.23
C VAL A 279 -11.72 -11.58 0.87
N LEU A 280 -10.46 -11.57 1.32
CA LEU A 280 -9.50 -12.65 1.04
C LEU A 280 -9.90 -13.96 1.73
N VAL A 281 -10.27 -13.90 3.01
CA VAL A 281 -10.71 -15.09 3.78
C VAL A 281 -11.99 -15.68 3.17
N GLU A 282 -12.97 -14.84 2.81
CA GLU A 282 -14.20 -15.26 2.14
C GLU A 282 -13.94 -15.84 0.74
N ALA A 283 -12.87 -15.41 0.07
CA ALA A 283 -12.44 -15.99 -1.20
C ALA A 283 -11.73 -17.35 -1.03
N GLY A 284 -11.45 -17.78 0.20
CA GLY A 284 -10.83 -19.07 0.54
C GLY A 284 -9.35 -19.00 0.87
N VAL A 285 -8.75 -17.80 0.97
CA VAL A 285 -7.36 -17.65 1.44
C VAL A 285 -7.29 -17.98 2.92
N GLN A 286 -6.36 -18.85 3.30
CA GLN A 286 -6.15 -19.20 4.70
C GLN A 286 -5.71 -17.98 5.50
N GLU A 287 -6.26 -17.80 6.69
CA GLU A 287 -5.98 -16.61 7.50
C GLU A 287 -4.49 -16.48 7.83
N ASP A 288 -3.84 -17.60 8.17
CA ASP A 288 -2.41 -17.65 8.45
C ASP A 288 -1.56 -17.30 7.22
N ASN A 289 -2.12 -17.38 6.02
CA ASN A 289 -1.46 -17.02 4.77
C ASN A 289 -1.57 -15.52 4.42
N ILE A 290 -2.24 -14.70 5.25
CA ILE A 290 -2.42 -13.27 5.00
C ILE A 290 -1.51 -12.43 5.92
N ALA A 291 -0.55 -11.72 5.33
CA ALA A 291 0.23 -10.69 6.02
C ALA A 291 -0.44 -9.32 5.90
N ILE A 292 -0.41 -8.48 6.95
CA ILE A 292 -0.94 -7.11 6.92
C ILE A 292 0.13 -6.15 7.43
N SER A 293 0.49 -5.15 6.62
CA SER A 293 1.64 -4.27 6.84
C SER A 293 1.66 -3.53 8.18
N ASN A 294 0.49 -3.11 8.66
CA ASN A 294 0.32 -2.21 9.81
C ASN A 294 0.99 -0.83 9.67
N ILE A 295 1.44 -0.45 8.47
CA ILE A 295 2.06 0.85 8.20
C ILE A 295 1.07 1.77 7.51
N CYS A 296 0.79 2.91 8.14
CA CYS A 296 -0.12 3.91 7.61
C CYS A 296 0.60 4.95 6.74
N THR A 297 0.18 5.14 5.49
CA THR A 297 0.73 6.21 4.62
C THR A 297 0.53 7.60 5.21
N CYS A 298 -0.66 7.87 5.78
CA CYS A 298 -1.00 9.17 6.36
C CYS A 298 -0.27 9.47 7.68
N CYS A 299 0.11 8.44 8.46
CA CYS A 299 0.90 8.63 9.68
C CYS A 299 2.40 8.80 9.39
N ASN A 300 2.85 8.44 8.19
CA ASN A 300 4.26 8.42 7.79
C ASN A 300 4.56 9.38 6.61
N PRO A 301 4.10 10.65 6.61
CA PRO A 301 4.16 11.50 5.42
C PRO A 301 5.59 11.89 5.00
N SER A 302 6.58 11.79 5.89
CA SER A 302 8.00 11.99 5.58
C SER A 302 8.62 10.80 4.85
N LEU A 303 8.09 9.59 5.04
CA LEU A 303 8.63 8.35 4.48
C LEU A 303 7.77 7.80 3.32
N LEU A 304 6.48 8.16 3.28
CA LEU A 304 5.49 7.68 2.33
C LEU A 304 4.67 8.84 1.77
N PHE A 305 4.31 8.78 0.48
CA PHE A 305 3.30 9.68 -0.05
C PHE A 305 1.91 9.32 0.49
N SER A 306 1.13 10.33 0.86
CA SER A 306 -0.27 10.19 1.26
C SER A 306 -1.11 11.28 0.59
N HIS A 307 -2.21 10.89 -0.05
CA HIS A 307 -3.14 11.83 -0.66
C HIS A 307 -3.90 12.63 0.41
N ARG A 308 -4.29 11.97 1.49
CA ARG A 308 -4.97 12.56 2.64
C ARG A 308 -4.07 13.54 3.38
N ALA A 309 -2.84 13.15 3.72
CA ALA A 309 -1.93 14.00 4.50
C ALA A 309 -1.52 15.27 3.73
N SER A 310 -1.37 15.18 2.41
CA SER A 310 -0.90 16.30 1.58
C SER A 310 -2.03 17.08 0.89
N HIS A 311 -3.29 16.79 1.20
CA HIS A 311 -4.46 17.39 0.53
C HIS A 311 -4.37 17.31 -1.00
N GLY A 312 -3.95 16.15 -1.50
CA GLY A 312 -3.82 15.86 -2.93
C GLY A 312 -2.50 16.25 -3.59
N LYS A 313 -1.61 16.97 -2.90
CA LYS A 313 -0.31 17.39 -3.44
C LYS A 313 0.77 16.33 -3.17
N ARG A 314 0.84 15.30 -4.01
CA ARG A 314 1.75 14.16 -3.80
C ARG A 314 2.17 13.45 -5.10
N GLY A 315 3.27 12.70 -5.03
CA GLY A 315 3.65 11.65 -6.01
C GLY A 315 3.02 10.28 -5.73
N ASN A 316 3.33 9.27 -6.53
CA ASN A 316 2.88 7.88 -6.31
C ASN A 316 4.00 7.04 -5.69
N LEU A 317 3.65 6.28 -4.66
CA LEU A 317 4.37 5.07 -4.24
C LEU A 317 4.05 3.93 -5.22
N GLY A 318 4.85 2.86 -5.20
CA GLY A 318 4.63 1.69 -6.02
C GLY A 318 4.78 0.38 -5.24
N ALA A 319 3.96 -0.60 -5.59
CA ALA A 319 4.20 -1.99 -5.27
C ALA A 319 4.74 -2.69 -6.53
N PHE A 320 5.74 -3.55 -6.35
CA PHE A 320 6.36 -4.32 -7.42
C PHE A 320 6.46 -5.79 -7.02
N MET A 321 6.29 -6.72 -7.97
CA MET A 321 6.64 -8.11 -7.77
C MET A 321 6.87 -8.86 -9.09
N PHE A 322 7.75 -9.86 -9.06
CA PHE A 322 7.97 -10.76 -10.20
C PHE A 322 8.37 -12.16 -9.74
N LEU A 323 8.20 -13.13 -10.65
CA LEU A 323 8.76 -14.47 -10.52
C LEU A 323 10.21 -14.46 -11.03
N LYS A 324 11.16 -14.90 -10.20
CA LYS A 324 12.58 -15.04 -10.59
C LYS A 324 12.76 -16.09 -11.68
#